data_AF-A0A8S3AHZ5-F1
#
_entry.id   AF-A0A8S3AHZ5-F1
#
_cell.length_a   1.000
_cell.length_b   1.000
_cell.length_c   1.000
_cell.angle_alpha   90.00
_cell.angle_beta   90.00
_cell.angle_gamma   90.00
#
_symmetry.space_group_name_H-M   'P 1'
#
loop_
_entity.id
_entity.type
_entity.pdbx_description
1 polymer ?
#
loop_
_entity_poly.entity_id
_entity_poly.type
_entity_poly.pdbx_seq_one_letter_code
_entity_poly.pdbx_strand_id
1 'polypeptide(L)' 'MDRNPLLPLSTDTFSGIESSLRNISFQSCSLTSNSLPAFARLINLERLKLQSNLLTEIKPNNLFSLMSQLIAIDLQRNQ' A
#
# COMPACT_ATOMS: atom_id res chain seq x y z
N MET A 1 9.35 -4.35 -0.50
CA MET A 1 9.58 -5.31 0.60
C MET A 1 8.64 -6.47 0.41
N ASP A 2 9.12 -7.52 -0.24
CA ASP A 2 8.30 -8.70 -0.51
C ASP A 2 8.63 -9.82 0.47
N ARG A 3 7.65 -10.68 0.78
CA ARG A 3 7.80 -11.87 1.63
C ARG A 3 8.23 -11.57 3.07
N ASN A 4 7.60 -10.56 3.68
CA ASN A 4 7.79 -10.22 5.09
C ASN A 4 6.45 -10.33 5.85
N PRO A 5 6.04 -11.55 6.25
CA PRO A 5 4.68 -11.87 6.73
C PRO A 5 4.30 -11.32 8.12
N LEU A 6 5.07 -10.38 8.66
CA LEU A 6 4.82 -9.74 9.96
C LEU A 6 5.11 -8.23 9.91
N LEU A 7 5.13 -7.61 8.73
CA LEU A 7 5.46 -6.20 8.61
C LEU A 7 4.31 -5.35 9.17
N PRO A 8 4.48 -4.69 10.34
CA PRO A 8 3.44 -3.83 10.86
C PRO A 8 3.48 -2.52 10.06
N LEU A 9 2.50 -2.34 9.19
CA LEU A 9 2.27 -1.06 8.53
C LEU A 9 1.35 -0.21 9.42
N SER A 10 1.84 0.98 9.77
CA SER A 10 1.08 2.04 10.43
C SER A 10 1.08 3.28 9.54
N THR A 11 0.28 4.28 9.89
CA THR A 11 0.21 5.57 9.17
C THR A 11 1.54 6.31 9.11
N ASP A 12 2.49 5.98 9.99
CA ASP A 12 3.79 6.63 10.11
C ASP A 12 4.94 5.79 9.54
N THR A 13 4.68 4.61 8.98
CA THR A 13 5.74 3.71 8.47
C THR A 13 6.65 4.38 7.44
N PHE A 14 6.13 5.35 6.67
CA PHE A 14 6.89 6.06 5.64
C PHE A 14 7.24 7.49 6.02
N SER A 15 7.14 7.85 7.31
CA SER A 15 7.41 9.21 7.79
C SER A 15 8.82 9.68 7.41
N GLY A 16 8.90 10.82 6.74
CA GLY A 16 10.14 11.42 6.26
C GLY A 16 10.58 10.98 4.85
N ILE A 17 9.88 10.01 4.25
CA ILE A 17 10.16 9.52 2.87
C ILE A 17 8.92 9.49 1.97
N GLU A 18 7.76 9.96 2.43
CA GLU A 18 6.49 9.86 1.71
C GLU A 18 6.54 10.53 0.33
N SER A 19 7.28 11.64 0.23
CA SER A 19 7.41 12.42 -1.00
C SER A 19 8.41 11.84 -2.00
N SER A 20 9.29 10.91 -1.59
CA SER A 20 10.30 10.30 -2.46
C SER A 20 9.85 8.99 -3.09
N LEU A 21 8.89 8.30 -2.45
CA LEU A 21 8.43 7.00 -2.93
C LEU A 21 7.60 7.13 -4.22
N ARG A 22 7.95 6.31 -5.21
CA ARG A 22 7.28 6.22 -6.53
C ARG A 22 6.73 4.84 -6.80
N ASN A 23 7.47 3.79 -6.45
CA ASN A 23 7.04 2.42 -6.69
C ASN A 23 7.31 1.60 -5.44
N ILE A 24 6.27 0.94 -4.92
CA ILE A 24 6.38 0.12 -3.73
C ILE A 24 5.73 -1.24 -3.99
N SER A 25 6.35 -2.26 -3.41
CA SER A 25 5.87 -3.64 -3.43
C SER A 25 5.83 -4.21 -2.02
N PHE A 26 4.68 -4.78 -1.66
CA PHE A 26 4.47 -5.57 -0.46
C PHE A 26 3.82 -6.90 -0.82
N GLN A 27 4.45 -7.65 -1.73
CA GLN A 27 3.95 -8.96 -2.13
C GLN A 27 4.09 -9.95 -0.98
N SER A 28 3.04 -10.74 -0.71
CA SER A 28 3.13 -11.85 0.26
C SER A 28 3.57 -11.41 1.66
N CYS A 29 2.99 -10.33 2.16
CA CYS A 29 3.30 -9.75 3.47
C CYS A 29 2.18 -9.90 4.49
N SER A 30 1.16 -10.73 4.20
CA SER A 30 -0.01 -10.95 5.06
C SER A 30 -0.76 -9.65 5.41
N LEU A 31 -0.72 -8.65 4.51
CA LEU A 31 -1.40 -7.37 4.74
C LEU A 31 -2.91 -7.57 4.74
N THR A 32 -3.60 -6.85 5.63
CA THR A 32 -5.07 -6.81 5.69
C THR A 32 -5.56 -5.42 5.28
N SER A 33 -6.87 -5.25 5.08
CA SER A 33 -7.45 -3.94 4.75
C SER A 33 -7.10 -2.85 5.77
N ASN A 34 -6.81 -3.22 7.02
CA ASN A 34 -6.37 -2.30 8.07
C ASN A 34 -4.96 -1.72 7.84
N SER A 35 -4.15 -2.35 6.98
CA SER A 35 -2.81 -1.86 6.63
C SER A 35 -2.83 -0.77 5.55
N LEU A 36 -3.92 -0.66 4.79
CA LEU A 36 -4.02 0.25 3.66
C LEU A 36 -3.83 1.73 4.00
N PRO A 37 -4.33 2.26 5.14
CA PRO A 37 -4.11 3.65 5.53
C PRO A 37 -2.64 4.08 5.62
N ALA A 38 -1.70 3.14 5.78
CA ALA A 38 -0.26 3.42 5.73
C ALA A 38 0.20 4.03 4.40
N PHE A 39 -0.53 3.79 3.31
CA PHE A 39 -0.19 4.30 1.99
C PHE A 39 -0.78 5.67 1.69
N ALA A 40 -1.75 6.16 2.46
CA ALA A 40 -2.59 7.31 2.13
C ALA A 40 -1.80 8.62 1.86
N ARG A 41 -0.62 8.77 2.45
CA ARG A 41 0.22 9.97 2.36
C ARG A 41 1.28 9.92 1.25
N LEU A 42 1.35 8.83 0.50
CA LEU A 42 2.34 8.62 -0.56
C LEU A 42 1.92 9.36 -1.84
N ILE A 43 1.90 10.68 -1.79
CA ILE A 43 1.31 11.57 -2.81
C ILE A 43 1.94 11.44 -4.20
N ASN A 44 3.18 10.97 -4.27
CA ASN A 44 3.91 10.78 -5.52
C ASN A 44 3.95 9.31 -5.97
N LEU A 45 3.19 8.42 -5.33
CA LEU A 45 3.20 7.01 -5.67
C LEU A 45 2.61 6.79 -7.06
N GLU A 46 3.35 6.08 -7.90
CA GLU A 46 2.97 5.71 -9.26
C GLU A 46 2.49 4.26 -9.34
N ARG A 47 3.15 3.35 -8.61
CA ARG A 47 2.82 1.92 -8.64
C ARG A 47 2.78 1.32 -7.24
N LEU A 48 1.68 0.65 -6.92
CA LEU A 48 1.47 -0.05 -5.66
C LEU A 48 1.20 -1.54 -5.91
N LYS A 49 2.12 -2.40 -5.48
CA LYS A 49 2.03 -3.86 -5.62
C LYS A 49 1.65 -4.50 -4.30
N LEU A 50 0.44 -5.06 -4.21
CA LEU A 50 -0.14 -5.68 -3.02
C LEU A 50 -0.60 -7.12 -3.28
N GLN A 51 -0.05 -7.77 -4.30
CA GLN A 51 -0.43 -9.12 -4.68
C GLN A 51 -0.13 -10.15 -3.58
N SER A 52 -0.99 -11.17 -3.48
CA SER A 52 -0.86 -12.27 -2.51
C SER A 52 -0.87 -11.81 -1.05
N ASN A 53 -1.76 -10.88 -0.68
CA ASN A 53 -2.05 -10.53 0.72
C ASN A 53 -3.47 -11.00 1.11
N LEU A 54 -4.03 -10.45 2.19
CA LEU A 54 -5.32 -10.79 2.79
C LEU A 54 -6.29 -9.59 2.76
N LEU A 55 -6.29 -8.88 1.63
CA LEU A 55 -7.15 -7.70 1.43
C LEU A 55 -8.55 -8.13 0.98
N THR A 56 -9.54 -7.97 1.85
CA THR A 56 -10.95 -8.27 1.54
C THR A 56 -11.68 -7.06 0.96
N GLU A 57 -11.23 -5.86 1.32
CA GLU A 57 -11.80 -4.60 0.88
C GLU A 57 -10.76 -3.48 0.80
N ILE A 58 -11.06 -2.44 0.03
CA ILE A 58 -10.28 -1.20 -0.01
C ILE A 58 -11.02 -0.14 0.79
N LYS A 59 -10.49 0.19 1.98
CA LYS A 59 -11.02 1.25 2.84
C LYS A 59 -9.91 2.16 3.36
N PRO A 60 -10.21 3.43 3.64
CA PRO A 60 -11.46 4.13 3.32
C PRO A 60 -11.61 4.42 1.82
N ASN A 61 -12.81 4.79 1.35
CA ASN A 61 -13.08 5.03 -0.09
C ASN A 61 -12.20 6.12 -0.72
N ASN A 62 -11.70 7.05 0.11
CA ASN A 62 -10.80 8.12 -0.30
C ASN A 62 -9.31 7.78 -0.13
N LEU A 63 -8.95 6.51 0.07
CA LEU A 63 -7.59 6.07 0.34
C LEU A 63 -6.56 6.61 -0.68
N PHE A 64 -6.94 6.67 -1.96
CA PHE A 64 -6.06 7.07 -3.05
C PHE A 64 -6.30 8.51 -3.54
N SER A 65 -7.14 9.30 -2.86
CA SER A 65 -7.56 10.62 -3.37
C SER A 65 -6.43 11.63 -3.54
N LEU A 66 -5.32 11.46 -2.80
CA LEU A 66 -4.14 12.33 -2.86
C LEU A 66 -3.05 11.82 -3.82
N MET A 67 -3.18 10.60 -4.35
CA MET A 67 -2.15 9.96 -5.19
C MET A 67 -2.37 10.29 -6.67
N SER A 68 -2.18 11.56 -7.03
CA SER A 68 -2.44 12.05 -8.40
C SER A 68 -1.57 11.40 -9.48
N GLN A 69 -0.46 10.76 -9.08
CA GLN A 69 0.50 10.10 -9.98
C GLN A 69 0.26 8.58 -10.10
N LEU A 70 -0.73 8.03 -9.41
CA LEU A 70 -0.95 6.59 -9.33
C LEU A 70 -1.49 6.06 -10.68
N ILE A 71 -0.71 5.18 -11.31
CA ILE A 71 -1.03 4.60 -12.62
C ILE A 71 -1.31 3.11 -12.57
N ALA A 72 -0.89 2.41 -11.50
CA ALA A 72 -1.15 0.98 -11.35
C ALA A 72 -1.26 0.55 -9.89
N ILE A 73 -2.26 -0.28 -9.62
CA ILE A 73 -2.40 -1.03 -8.36
C ILE A 73 -2.56 -2.50 -8.72
N ASP A 74 -1.71 -3.35 -8.16
CA ASP A 74 -1.81 -4.80 -8.31
C ASP A 74 -2.40 -5.41 -7.04
N LEU A 75 -3.61 -5.96 -7.15
CA LEU A 75 -4.37 -6.60 -6.07
C LEU A 75 -4.54 -8.11 -6.29
N GLN A 76 -3.80 -8.72 -7.24
CA GLN A 76 -4.00 -10.11 -7.59
C GLN A 76 -3.80 -11.05 -6.38
N ARG A 77 -4.61 -12.11 -6.29
CA ARG A 77 -4.50 -13.15 -5.23
C ARG A 77 -4.68 -12.62 -3.80
N ASN A 78 -5.49 -11.58 -3.61
CA ASN A 78 -6.01 -11.21 -2.29
C ASN A 78 -7.29 -11.99 -1.98
N GLN A 79 -7.47 -12.38 -0.70
CA GLN A 79 -8.60 -13.14 -0.18
C GLN A 79 -9.03 -12.61 1.17
#